data_AF-A0A523SNB4-F1
#
_entry.id   AF-A0A523SNB4-F1
#
_cell.length_a   1.000
_cell.length_b   1.000
_cell.length_c   1.000
_cell.angle_alpha   90.00
_cell.angle_beta   90.00
_cell.angle_gamma   90.00
#
_symmetry.space_group_name_H-M   'P 1'
#
loop_
_entity.id
_entity.type
_entity.pdbx_description
1 polymer ?
#
loop_
_entity_poly.entity_id
_entity_poly.type
_entity_poly.pdbx_seq_one_letter_code
_entity_poly.pdbx_strand_id
1 'polypeptide(L)'
;MTQFLSEGLKENVLSICKHIAGFHKIVAACFYGPRVCGYADEKSDIHVLLLLSSYRTGLKCYVKPSNGVNVFILAVDQRIFERDVEQGWLGEFVAEKVTVPYEPLINEKYLRRREVKVKRRVIWELCENIVLGSPELCHELLIKPEYFMYESMMRRARLFPPITYSFLNMLRRDLRRKNVELMMNGYLKAINELVEENQITFSNGHVKITQRLINTIRNQKPRFPVFLRSIQRTAFLHVLNILPKMMAPLIQDQQTFMKSHQQVEAEELVFRLEEPEKYLLMPTPLGLVPLSDKTTIEDFVRKTVPSGTTLDIKIKQMGGVLNSVYLLRFRKNHEEQKVVVKKFKDWLGFKWFPLSLWTLGTKTFAVSGRTRLEREYAINQFLQGHGFPVPKVLHISHQERLIFEDFIEGENMVKVIKRIISSKEKATDEAALVREVGRKIAEAHRLGVAFGDCKPENIIIAKDEKTYFVDLEQATRDGNQVWDVAEFLYYSGHYVFPIFPSDSAELIAKEFIRGYLEAGGKKETVKRAASARYTKVFSVFTPPHVVLAISNICKKMGGG
;
A
#
# COMPACT_ATOMS: atom_id res chain seq x y z
N MET A 1 -2.36 21.01 30.74
CA MET A 1 -2.39 22.43 30.33
C MET A 1 -0.96 22.89 30.17
N THR A 2 -0.57 23.31 28.97
CA THR A 2 0.80 23.70 28.62
C THR A 2 0.93 25.22 28.80
N GLN A 3 1.52 25.64 29.92
CA GLN A 3 1.67 27.04 30.32
C GLN A 3 2.97 27.62 29.71
N PHE A 4 3.01 27.80 28.38
CA PHE A 4 4.20 28.35 27.70
C PHE A 4 4.15 29.88 27.53
N LEU A 5 2.97 30.49 27.73
CA LEU A 5 2.76 31.91 27.50
C LEU A 5 2.15 32.53 28.77
N SER A 6 2.79 33.58 29.29
CA SER A 6 2.29 34.32 30.45
C SER A 6 0.93 34.95 30.14
N GLU A 7 0.06 35.06 31.15
CA GLU A 7 -1.27 35.67 30.96
C GLU A 7 -1.16 37.11 30.45
N GLY A 8 -0.18 37.88 30.93
CA GLY A 8 0.09 39.23 30.42
C GLY A 8 0.48 39.27 28.93
N LEU A 9 1.15 38.23 28.42
CA LEU A 9 1.44 38.13 26.99
C LEU A 9 0.17 37.83 26.18
N LYS A 10 -0.71 36.96 26.68
CA LYS A 10 -1.99 36.64 26.04
C LYS A 10 -2.88 37.87 25.94
N GLU A 11 -2.97 38.66 27.00
CA GLU A 11 -3.75 39.91 27.04
C GLU A 11 -3.22 40.94 26.03
N ASN A 12 -1.90 41.11 25.97
CA ASN A 12 -1.26 42.02 25.02
C ASN A 12 -1.53 41.61 23.57
N VAL A 13 -1.30 40.33 23.24
CA VAL A 13 -1.57 39.81 21.88
C VAL A 13 -3.06 39.91 21.54
N LEU A 14 -3.95 39.63 22.49
CA LEU A 14 -5.39 39.81 22.31
C LEU A 14 -5.76 41.25 21.98
N SER A 15 -5.12 42.24 22.61
CA SER A 15 -5.30 43.66 22.29
C SER A 15 -4.89 43.97 20.85
N ILE A 16 -3.72 43.47 20.42
CA ILE A 16 -3.26 43.63 19.02
C ILE A 16 -4.24 42.97 18.04
N CYS A 17 -4.74 41.77 18.35
CA CYS A 17 -5.74 41.09 17.52
C CYS A 17 -7.04 41.89 17.41
N LYS A 18 -7.53 42.48 18.50
CA LYS A 18 -8.72 43.36 18.49
C LYS A 18 -8.49 44.60 17.61
N HIS A 19 -7.31 45.22 17.71
CA HIS A 19 -6.95 46.36 16.87
C HIS A 19 -6.90 46.00 15.38
N ILE A 20 -6.32 44.84 15.02
CA ILE A 20 -6.28 44.36 13.63
C ILE A 20 -7.68 44.00 13.11
N ALA A 21 -8.52 43.39 13.96
CA ALA A 21 -9.88 43.01 13.60
C ALA A 21 -10.72 44.24 13.23
N GLY A 22 -10.54 45.37 13.92
CA GLY A 22 -11.34 46.57 13.73
C GLY A 22 -12.82 46.25 13.97
N PHE A 23 -13.66 46.48 12.95
CA PHE A 23 -15.10 46.16 12.99
C PHE A 23 -15.44 44.69 12.69
N HIS A 24 -14.46 43.88 12.29
CA HIS A 24 -14.70 42.49 11.97
C HIS A 24 -14.83 41.65 13.24
N LYS A 25 -15.82 40.78 13.30
CA LYS A 25 -15.97 39.84 14.42
C LYS A 25 -14.82 38.83 14.41
N ILE A 26 -14.12 38.71 15.54
CA ILE A 26 -13.13 37.65 15.75
C ILE A 26 -13.87 36.32 15.96
N VAL A 27 -13.63 35.37 15.07
CA VAL A 27 -14.24 34.02 15.12
C VAL A 27 -13.45 33.12 16.05
N ALA A 28 -12.11 33.14 15.89
CA ALA A 28 -11.18 32.40 16.72
C ALA A 28 -9.77 33.00 16.58
N ALA A 29 -8.90 32.70 17.52
CA ALA A 29 -7.48 33.04 17.46
C ALA A 29 -6.66 31.97 18.20
N CYS A 30 -5.43 31.70 17.75
CA CYS A 30 -4.51 30.82 18.45
C CYS A 30 -3.05 31.16 18.20
N PHE A 31 -2.21 30.85 19.18
CA PHE A 31 -0.77 30.82 19.02
C PHE A 31 -0.34 29.55 18.29
N TYR A 32 0.65 29.66 17.43
CA TYR A 32 1.29 28.53 16.76
C TYR A 32 2.81 28.74 16.65
N GLY A 33 3.52 27.75 16.12
CA GLY A 33 4.92 27.92 15.72
C GLY A 33 5.93 27.73 16.87
N PRO A 34 7.13 28.31 16.76
CA PRO A 34 8.31 27.93 17.55
C PRO A 34 8.11 27.88 19.06
N ARG A 35 7.51 28.92 19.64
CA ARG A 35 7.28 29.01 21.10
C ARG A 35 6.31 27.93 21.59
N VAL A 36 5.22 27.68 20.84
CA VAL A 36 4.23 26.66 21.23
C VAL A 36 4.79 25.25 21.08
N CYS A 37 5.57 25.01 20.02
CA CYS A 37 6.28 23.76 19.80
C CYS A 37 7.45 23.54 20.78
N GLY A 38 7.88 24.58 21.50
CA GLY A 38 8.88 24.51 22.58
C GLY A 38 10.34 24.53 22.13
N TYR A 39 10.63 24.82 20.86
CA TYR A 39 12.00 24.91 20.35
C TYR A 39 12.54 26.35 20.26
N ALA A 40 11.76 27.32 20.75
CA ALA A 40 12.14 28.72 20.81
C ALA A 40 11.88 29.32 22.20
N ASP A 41 12.64 30.36 22.53
CA ASP A 41 12.63 31.03 23.83
C ASP A 41 11.71 32.26 23.87
N GLU A 42 11.66 32.92 25.02
CA GLU A 42 10.87 34.13 25.25
C GLU A 42 11.35 35.36 24.45
N LYS A 43 12.53 35.29 23.82
CA LYS A 43 13.09 36.35 22.97
C LYS A 43 12.74 36.15 21.49
N SER A 44 12.20 34.99 21.14
CA SER A 44 11.86 34.64 19.76
C SER A 44 10.52 35.22 19.34
N ASP A 45 10.29 35.50 18.06
CA ASP A 45 9.01 36.10 17.64
C ASP A 45 7.77 35.21 17.93
N ILE A 46 6.61 35.86 18.05
CA ILE A 46 5.33 35.23 18.39
C ILE A 46 4.50 35.09 17.12
N HIS A 47 3.88 33.93 16.92
CA HIS A 47 3.03 33.68 15.76
C HIS A 47 1.58 33.41 16.18
N VAL A 48 0.66 34.10 15.51
CA VAL A 48 -0.77 34.07 15.84
C VAL A 48 -1.57 33.88 14.56
N LEU A 49 -2.49 32.92 14.57
CA LEU A 49 -3.55 32.81 13.57
C LEU A 49 -4.76 33.57 14.09
N LEU A 50 -5.26 34.53 13.32
CA LEU A 50 -6.44 35.33 13.64
C LEU A 50 -7.53 35.10 12.58
N LEU A 51 -8.65 34.50 12.98
CA LEU A 51 -9.77 34.24 12.08
C LEU A 51 -10.86 35.28 12.25
N LEU A 52 -11.21 35.96 11.16
CA LEU A 52 -12.16 37.08 11.14
C LEU A 52 -13.36 36.74 10.26
N SER A 53 -14.56 37.16 10.69
CA SER A 53 -15.76 37.04 9.88
C SER A 53 -15.82 38.14 8.83
N SER A 54 -16.13 37.76 7.58
CA SER A 54 -16.37 38.69 6.46
C SER A 54 -15.20 39.65 6.21
N TYR A 55 -13.97 39.16 6.36
CA TYR A 55 -12.76 39.95 6.21
C TYR A 55 -12.42 40.17 4.73
N ARG A 56 -12.68 41.39 4.25
CA ARG A 56 -12.61 41.73 2.82
C ARG A 56 -11.24 41.51 2.17
N THR A 57 -10.17 41.64 2.93
CA THR A 57 -8.80 41.41 2.42
C THR A 57 -8.51 39.92 2.20
N GLY A 58 -9.32 39.02 2.74
CA GLY A 58 -9.17 37.58 2.57
C GLY A 58 -8.06 36.98 3.43
N LEU A 59 -6.80 37.29 3.14
CA LEU A 59 -5.63 36.81 3.87
C LEU A 59 -4.55 37.90 3.93
N LYS A 60 -4.03 38.19 5.13
CA LYS A 60 -2.96 39.19 5.31
C LYS A 60 -2.06 38.86 6.50
N CYS A 61 -0.76 39.07 6.33
CA CYS A 61 0.22 39.00 7.41
C CYS A 61 0.49 40.40 7.98
N TYR A 62 0.43 40.53 9.30
CA TYR A 62 0.79 41.72 10.05
C TYR A 62 1.99 41.43 10.94
N VAL A 63 2.91 42.38 11.06
CA VAL A 63 4.03 42.32 12.00
C VAL A 63 3.89 43.52 12.94
N LYS A 64 3.81 43.25 14.25
CA LYS A 64 3.67 44.29 15.27
C LYS A 64 4.74 44.10 16.35
N PRO A 65 5.59 45.11 16.61
CA PRO A 65 6.54 45.03 17.71
C PRO A 65 5.77 45.04 19.04
N SER A 66 6.17 44.20 19.98
CA SER A 66 5.60 44.13 21.32
C SER A 66 6.62 43.59 22.31
N ASN A 67 6.92 44.33 23.38
CA ASN A 67 7.83 43.94 24.46
C ASN A 67 9.19 43.37 23.98
N GLY A 68 9.80 43.99 22.96
CA GLY A 68 11.11 43.59 22.44
C GLY A 68 11.11 42.39 21.48
N VAL A 69 9.93 41.85 21.13
CA VAL A 69 9.77 40.80 20.11
C VAL A 69 8.74 41.21 19.06
N ASN A 70 8.73 40.57 17.89
CA ASN A 70 7.69 40.78 16.89
C ASN A 70 6.53 39.80 17.09
N VAL A 71 5.31 40.29 16.91
CA VAL A 71 4.09 39.49 16.83
C VAL A 71 3.68 39.40 15.35
N PHE A 72 3.87 38.22 14.76
CA PHE A 72 3.40 37.86 13.43
C PHE A 72 1.95 37.37 13.52
N ILE A 73 1.03 38.12 12.91
CA ILE A 73 -0.39 37.81 12.92
C ILE A 73 -0.83 37.50 11.49
N LEU A 74 -1.17 36.24 11.25
CA LEU A 74 -1.82 35.78 10.03
C LEU A 74 -3.33 35.96 10.19
N ALA A 75 -3.86 37.07 9.66
CA ALA A 75 -5.29 37.36 9.65
C ALA A 75 -5.95 36.74 8.40
N VAL A 76 -7.00 35.92 8.61
CA VAL A 76 -7.66 35.17 7.54
C VAL A 76 -9.18 35.26 7.69
N ASP A 77 -9.86 35.44 6.56
CA ASP A 77 -11.32 35.33 6.49
C ASP A 77 -11.78 33.90 6.82
N GLN A 78 -12.83 33.80 7.62
CA GLN A 78 -13.39 32.53 8.06
C GLN A 78 -13.71 31.58 6.89
N ARG A 79 -14.31 32.08 5.80
CA ARG A 79 -14.72 31.23 4.67
C ARG A 79 -13.52 30.69 3.93
N ILE A 80 -12.45 31.47 3.81
CA ILE A 80 -11.19 31.03 3.21
C ILE A 80 -10.54 29.94 4.07
N PHE A 81 -10.48 30.14 5.39
CA PHE A 81 -9.96 29.12 6.30
C PHE A 81 -10.78 27.83 6.26
N GLU A 82 -12.11 27.92 6.31
CA GLU A 82 -12.98 26.74 6.25
C GLU A 82 -12.85 26.01 4.92
N ARG A 83 -12.69 26.73 3.81
CA ARG A 83 -12.42 26.13 2.49
C ARG A 83 -11.06 25.44 2.44
N ASP A 84 -10.03 26.01 3.06
CA ASP A 84 -8.72 25.34 3.17
C ASP A 84 -8.80 24.10 4.07
N VAL A 85 -9.60 24.14 5.13
CA VAL A 85 -9.89 22.99 6.00
C VAL A 85 -10.65 21.87 5.29
N GLU A 86 -11.55 22.21 4.38
CA GLU A 86 -12.41 21.25 3.67
C GLU A 86 -11.78 20.71 2.39
N GLN A 87 -11.07 21.55 1.64
CA GLN A 87 -10.61 21.26 0.28
C GLN A 87 -9.09 21.38 0.09
N GLY A 88 -8.36 21.96 1.05
CA GLY A 88 -6.92 22.22 0.92
C GLY A 88 -6.62 23.30 -0.11
N TRP A 89 -7.57 24.22 -0.28
CA TRP A 89 -7.59 25.25 -1.32
C TRP A 89 -6.33 26.12 -1.37
N LEU A 90 -5.69 26.36 -0.22
CA LEU A 90 -4.47 27.17 -0.10
C LEU A 90 -3.23 26.29 0.12
N GLY A 91 -3.18 25.08 -0.44
CA GLY A 91 -2.05 24.19 -0.13
C GLY A 91 -2.06 23.69 1.32
N GLU A 92 -3.18 23.86 2.04
CA GLU A 92 -3.27 23.68 3.49
C GLU A 92 -2.44 24.66 4.31
N PHE A 93 -1.97 25.77 3.72
CA PHE A 93 -1.08 26.73 4.38
C PHE A 93 -1.66 27.28 5.70
N VAL A 94 -2.97 27.57 5.73
CA VAL A 94 -3.62 28.10 6.93
C VAL A 94 -4.12 26.96 7.81
N ALA A 95 -4.70 25.92 7.20
CA ALA A 95 -5.16 24.73 7.91
C ALA A 95 -4.03 24.04 8.68
N GLU A 96 -2.80 24.08 8.18
CA GLU A 96 -1.64 23.45 8.81
C GLU A 96 -1.39 23.98 10.23
N LYS A 97 -1.68 25.27 10.48
CA LYS A 97 -1.47 25.93 11.78
C LYS A 97 -2.31 25.34 12.92
N VAL A 98 -3.39 24.64 12.59
CA VAL A 98 -4.21 23.90 13.57
C VAL A 98 -3.99 22.39 13.52
N THR A 99 -3.10 21.90 12.66
CA THR A 99 -2.74 20.47 12.59
C THR A 99 -1.47 20.12 13.37
N VAL A 100 -0.59 21.10 13.58
CA VAL A 100 0.60 21.04 14.45
C VAL A 100 0.27 21.57 15.86
N PRO A 101 1.16 21.51 16.86
CA PRO A 101 0.87 22.06 18.18
C PRO A 101 0.48 23.55 18.12
N TYR A 102 -0.67 23.90 18.72
CA TYR A 102 -1.18 25.26 18.84
C TYR A 102 -1.83 25.47 20.22
N GLU A 103 -1.87 26.72 20.67
CA GLU A 103 -2.54 27.13 21.91
C GLU A 103 -3.73 28.06 21.59
N PRO A 104 -4.98 27.64 21.84
CA PRO A 104 -6.15 28.48 21.64
C PRO A 104 -6.10 29.76 22.47
N LEU A 105 -6.39 30.90 21.85
CA LEU A 105 -6.58 32.19 22.51
C LEU A 105 -8.08 32.58 22.56
N ILE A 106 -8.81 32.33 21.46
CA ILE A 106 -10.25 32.57 21.37
C ILE A 106 -10.91 31.37 20.70
N ASN A 107 -12.03 30.91 21.28
CA ASN A 107 -12.93 29.90 20.70
C ASN A 107 -12.24 28.55 20.39
N GLU A 108 -11.68 27.92 21.43
CA GLU A 108 -11.03 26.61 21.32
C GLU A 108 -11.93 25.57 20.66
N LYS A 109 -13.23 25.52 21.02
CA LYS A 109 -14.17 24.55 20.47
C LYS A 109 -14.26 24.61 18.95
N TYR A 110 -14.24 25.81 18.36
CA TYR A 110 -14.20 25.98 16.91
C TYR A 110 -12.88 25.46 16.32
N LEU A 111 -11.74 25.86 16.88
CA LEU A 111 -10.42 25.43 16.39
C LEU A 111 -10.25 23.90 16.44
N ARG A 112 -10.63 23.27 17.56
CA ARG A 112 -10.57 21.81 17.75
C ARG A 112 -11.46 21.06 16.77
N ARG A 113 -12.66 21.57 16.50
CA ARG A 113 -13.56 20.99 15.47
C ARG A 113 -12.94 21.06 14.08
N ARG A 114 -12.29 22.18 13.74
CA ARG A 114 -11.66 22.38 12.44
C ARG A 114 -10.39 21.54 12.30
N GLU A 115 -9.58 21.42 13.34
CA GLU A 115 -8.44 20.49 13.43
C GLU A 115 -8.86 19.05 13.08
N VAL A 116 -9.88 18.52 13.75
CA VAL A 116 -10.37 17.15 13.51
C VAL A 116 -10.88 17.01 12.08
N LYS A 117 -11.59 18.02 11.55
CA LYS A 117 -12.09 18.01 10.17
C LYS A 117 -10.95 17.92 9.13
N VAL A 118 -9.86 18.66 9.32
CA VAL A 118 -8.66 18.56 8.44
C VAL A 118 -8.06 17.16 8.53
N LYS A 119 -7.82 16.68 9.75
CA LYS A 119 -7.18 15.37 9.99
C LYS A 119 -8.01 14.22 9.42
N ARG A 120 -9.34 14.28 9.55
CA ARG A 120 -10.28 13.31 8.96
C ARG A 120 -10.17 13.28 7.44
N ARG A 121 -10.12 14.45 6.78
CA ARG A 121 -9.88 14.53 5.32
C ARG A 121 -8.54 13.90 4.94
N VAL A 122 -7.47 14.26 5.65
CA VAL A 122 -6.12 13.76 5.38
C VAL A 122 -6.06 12.23 5.54
N ILE A 123 -6.61 11.67 6.61
CA ILE A 123 -6.69 10.21 6.80
C ILE A 123 -7.39 9.55 5.62
N TRP A 124 -8.54 10.10 5.20
CA TRP A 124 -9.29 9.56 4.07
C TRP A 124 -8.48 9.62 2.76
N GLU A 125 -7.84 10.76 2.46
CA GLU A 125 -6.95 10.91 1.29
C GLU A 125 -5.78 9.92 1.34
N LEU A 126 -5.18 9.68 2.51
CA LEU A 126 -4.09 8.72 2.66
C LEU A 126 -4.55 7.26 2.49
N CYS A 127 -5.71 6.89 3.01
CA CYS A 127 -6.34 5.60 2.75
C CYS A 127 -6.63 5.42 1.25
N GLU A 128 -7.15 6.44 0.58
CA GLU A 128 -7.36 6.43 -0.88
C GLU A 128 -6.05 6.14 -1.63
N ASN A 129 -4.96 6.81 -1.26
CA ASN A 129 -3.66 6.57 -1.88
C ASN A 129 -3.13 5.16 -1.64
N ILE A 130 -3.33 4.57 -0.46
CA ILE A 130 -2.95 3.17 -0.18
C ILE A 130 -3.76 2.22 -1.07
N VAL A 131 -5.07 2.41 -1.15
CA VAL A 131 -5.97 1.55 -1.94
C VAL A 131 -5.66 1.61 -3.44
N LEU A 132 -5.37 2.81 -3.96
CA LEU A 132 -5.04 2.99 -5.37
C LEU A 132 -3.61 2.55 -5.70
N GLY A 133 -2.66 2.78 -4.79
CA GLY A 133 -1.24 2.45 -4.99
C GLY A 133 -0.93 0.97 -4.85
N SER A 134 -1.61 0.28 -3.93
CA SER A 134 -1.38 -1.15 -3.65
C SER A 134 -2.72 -1.89 -3.46
N PRO A 135 -3.49 -2.13 -4.54
CA PRO A 135 -4.87 -2.61 -4.45
C PRO A 135 -5.05 -3.94 -3.74
N GLU A 136 -4.12 -4.89 -3.87
CA GLU A 136 -4.22 -6.20 -3.20
C GLU A 136 -3.69 -6.16 -1.78
N LEU A 137 -2.54 -5.48 -1.57
CA LEU A 137 -1.89 -5.38 -0.27
C LEU A 137 -2.72 -4.58 0.75
N CYS A 138 -3.51 -3.60 0.30
CA CYS A 138 -4.33 -2.77 1.20
C CYS A 138 -5.29 -3.58 2.10
N HIS A 139 -5.68 -4.79 1.69
CA HIS A 139 -6.54 -5.69 2.47
C HIS A 139 -5.82 -6.31 3.68
N GLU A 140 -4.51 -6.51 3.55
CA GLU A 140 -3.69 -7.22 4.54
C GLU A 140 -2.87 -6.29 5.44
N LEU A 141 -2.77 -5.00 5.10
CA LEU A 141 -2.00 -4.03 5.88
C LEU A 141 -2.62 -3.72 7.25
N LEU A 142 -1.74 -3.58 8.23
CA LEU A 142 -2.01 -2.98 9.53
C LEU A 142 -1.34 -1.61 9.59
N ILE A 143 -2.11 -0.55 9.81
CA ILE A 143 -1.63 0.84 9.76
C ILE A 143 -1.55 1.38 11.19
N LYS A 144 -0.36 1.75 11.66
CA LYS A 144 -0.25 2.46 12.95
C LYS A 144 -0.84 3.88 12.81
N PRO A 145 -1.62 4.40 13.77
CA PRO A 145 -2.22 5.74 13.68
C PRO A 145 -1.23 6.87 13.35
N GLU A 146 0.01 6.77 13.82
CA GLU A 146 1.08 7.73 13.60
C GLU A 146 1.48 7.85 12.12
N TYR A 147 1.21 6.82 11.30
CA TYR A 147 1.38 6.85 9.85
C TYR A 147 0.76 8.10 9.25
N PHE A 148 -0.49 8.41 9.60
CA PHE A 148 -1.24 9.51 9.00
C PHE A 148 -0.60 10.87 9.30
N MET A 149 -0.05 11.04 10.50
CA MET A 149 0.67 12.25 10.88
C MET A 149 1.99 12.36 10.13
N TYR A 150 2.83 11.32 10.16
CA TYR A 150 4.15 11.36 9.53
C TYR A 150 4.07 11.46 8.00
N GLU A 151 3.16 10.73 7.35
CA GLU A 151 2.94 10.81 5.91
C GLU A 151 2.41 12.19 5.50
N SER A 152 1.51 12.79 6.29
CA SER A 152 1.04 14.15 6.06
C SER A 152 2.18 15.18 6.12
N MET A 153 3.10 15.04 7.08
CA MET A 153 4.28 15.92 7.19
C MET A 153 5.23 15.71 6.02
N MET A 154 5.56 14.45 5.70
CA MET A 154 6.46 14.07 4.61
C MET A 154 5.96 14.60 3.26
N ARG A 155 4.67 14.46 2.95
CA ARG A 155 4.08 14.99 1.71
C ARG A 155 4.17 16.51 1.64
N ARG A 156 3.93 17.22 2.73
CA ARG A 156 4.05 18.68 2.78
C ARG A 156 5.50 19.13 2.61
N ALA A 157 6.43 18.46 3.29
CA ALA A 157 7.87 18.73 3.15
C ALA A 157 8.34 18.55 1.70
N ARG A 158 7.86 17.51 1.00
CA ARG A 158 8.17 17.30 -0.43
C ARG A 158 7.55 18.35 -1.35
N LEU A 159 6.35 18.83 -1.05
CA LEU A 159 5.68 19.87 -1.83
C LEU A 159 6.23 21.27 -1.55
N PHE A 160 6.77 21.50 -0.36
CA PHE A 160 7.28 22.79 0.09
C PHE A 160 8.49 22.61 1.03
N PRO A 161 9.70 22.37 0.47
CA PRO A 161 10.90 22.04 1.24
C PRO A 161 11.21 22.94 2.45
N PRO A 162 10.99 24.27 2.44
CA PRO A 162 11.28 25.13 3.58
C PRO A 162 10.55 24.75 4.89
N ILE A 163 9.39 24.09 4.84
CA ILE A 163 8.69 23.67 6.07
C ILE A 163 9.41 22.55 6.82
N THR A 164 10.33 21.85 6.17
CA THR A 164 11.10 20.74 6.75
C THR A 164 11.84 21.16 8.01
N TYR A 165 12.37 22.38 8.06
CA TYR A 165 13.04 22.93 9.25
C TYR A 165 12.10 22.97 10.45
N SER A 166 10.85 23.40 10.26
CA SER A 166 9.83 23.44 11.30
C SER A 166 9.55 22.05 11.85
N PHE A 167 9.38 21.06 10.96
CA PHE A 167 9.16 19.67 11.35
C PHE A 167 10.34 19.05 12.09
N LEU A 168 11.57 19.30 11.64
CA LEU A 168 12.77 18.81 12.32
C LEU A 168 12.96 19.46 13.69
N ASN A 169 12.71 20.76 13.81
CA ASN A 169 12.78 21.48 15.09
C ASN A 169 11.71 20.97 16.08
N MET A 170 10.46 20.79 15.64
CA MET A 170 9.38 20.32 16.52
C MET A 170 9.51 18.84 16.91
N LEU A 171 10.20 18.03 16.09
CA LEU A 171 10.44 16.60 16.34
C LEU A 171 11.85 16.32 16.89
N ARG A 172 12.55 17.35 17.39
CA ARG A 172 13.83 17.20 18.11
C ARG A 172 13.66 16.25 19.31
N ARG A 173 14.69 15.47 19.64
CA ARG A 173 14.60 14.33 20.60
C ARG A 173 13.95 14.67 21.95
N ASP A 174 14.25 15.83 22.50
CA ASP A 174 13.72 16.37 23.77
C ASP A 174 12.25 16.83 23.69
N LEU A 175 11.77 17.21 22.50
CA LEU A 175 10.42 17.75 22.29
C LEU A 175 9.47 16.75 21.61
N ARG A 176 10.02 15.75 20.90
CA ARG A 176 9.31 14.83 20.01
C ARG A 176 8.11 14.20 20.70
N ARG A 177 8.30 13.58 21.86
CA ARG A 177 7.23 12.85 22.57
C ARG A 177 6.02 13.76 22.84
N LYS A 178 6.27 14.91 23.46
CA LYS A 178 5.23 15.91 23.78
C LYS A 178 4.50 16.38 22.52
N ASN A 179 5.24 16.78 21.49
CA ASN A 179 4.63 17.35 20.29
C ASN A 179 3.84 16.31 19.49
N VAL A 180 4.34 15.07 19.41
CA VAL A 180 3.61 13.93 18.81
C VAL A 180 2.33 13.65 19.59
N GLU A 181 2.37 13.56 20.92
CA GLU A 181 1.17 13.35 21.75
C GLU A 181 0.10 14.44 21.51
N LEU A 182 0.50 15.71 21.46
CA LEU A 182 -0.41 16.83 21.16
C LEU A 182 -1.06 16.71 19.77
N MET A 183 -0.29 16.38 18.74
CA MET A 183 -0.80 16.22 17.38
C MET A 183 -1.69 14.98 17.24
N MET A 184 -1.32 13.87 17.87
CA MET A 184 -2.04 12.60 17.77
C MET A 184 -3.44 12.68 18.36
N ASN A 185 -3.69 13.52 19.37
CA ASN A 185 -5.03 13.72 19.93
C ASN A 185 -6.09 14.05 18.87
N GLY A 186 -5.78 14.94 17.93
CA GLY A 186 -6.69 15.27 16.83
C GLY A 186 -6.83 14.14 15.80
N TYR A 187 -5.74 13.39 15.55
CA TYR A 187 -5.77 12.25 14.61
C TYR A 187 -6.59 11.10 15.17
N LEU A 188 -6.43 10.75 16.45
CA LEU A 188 -7.19 9.69 17.11
C LEU A 188 -8.70 10.00 17.11
N LYS A 189 -9.09 11.25 17.37
CA LYS A 189 -10.49 11.68 17.24
C LYS A 189 -11.02 11.50 15.81
N ALA A 190 -10.27 11.93 14.82
CA ALA A 190 -10.65 11.78 13.41
C ALA A 190 -10.71 10.31 12.96
N ILE A 191 -9.81 9.46 13.48
CA ILE A 191 -9.83 8.01 13.25
C ILE A 191 -11.11 7.42 13.86
N ASN A 192 -11.46 7.78 15.10
CA ASN A 192 -12.68 7.29 15.75
C ASN A 192 -13.95 7.67 14.96
N GLU A 193 -14.05 8.90 14.45
CA GLU A 193 -15.17 9.30 13.57
C GLU A 193 -15.25 8.39 12.32
N LEU A 194 -14.13 8.06 11.69
CA LEU A 194 -14.11 7.16 10.53
C LEU A 194 -14.39 5.69 10.89
N VAL A 195 -14.11 5.27 12.13
CA VAL A 195 -14.50 3.95 12.65
C VAL A 195 -16.00 3.89 12.86
N GLU A 196 -16.61 4.91 13.46
CA GLU A 196 -18.06 5.03 13.65
C GLU A 196 -18.81 5.00 12.31
N GLU A 197 -18.22 5.59 11.26
CA GLU A 197 -18.75 5.54 9.89
C GLU A 197 -18.51 4.20 9.16
N ASN A 198 -17.85 3.23 9.79
CA ASN A 198 -17.43 1.95 9.21
C ASN A 198 -16.62 2.13 7.90
N GLN A 199 -15.76 3.16 7.86
CA GLN A 199 -14.81 3.40 6.77
C GLN A 199 -13.50 2.66 7.05
N ILE A 200 -13.07 2.67 8.31
CA ILE A 200 -11.89 1.96 8.83
C ILE A 200 -12.28 1.19 10.10
N THR A 201 -11.44 0.28 10.55
CA THR A 201 -11.64 -0.50 11.78
C THR A 201 -10.34 -0.60 12.58
N PHE A 202 -10.43 -0.82 13.89
CA PHE A 202 -9.27 -1.16 14.71
C PHE A 202 -9.09 -2.67 14.85
N SER A 203 -7.84 -3.12 14.77
CA SER A 203 -7.40 -4.47 15.11
C SER A 203 -6.08 -4.38 15.88
N ASN A 204 -6.08 -4.80 17.15
CA ASN A 204 -4.89 -4.81 18.02
C ASN A 204 -4.10 -3.48 18.01
N GLY A 205 -4.79 -2.34 18.15
CA GLY A 205 -4.17 -1.01 18.13
C GLY A 205 -3.76 -0.48 16.75
N HIS A 206 -4.04 -1.22 15.68
CA HIS A 206 -3.77 -0.81 14.29
C HIS A 206 -5.07 -0.52 13.55
N VAL A 207 -5.00 0.43 12.61
CA VAL A 207 -6.07 0.74 11.68
C VAL A 207 -6.03 -0.24 10.50
N LYS A 208 -7.20 -0.76 10.12
CA LYS A 208 -7.43 -1.49 8.86
C LYS A 208 -8.44 -0.76 8.00
N ILE A 209 -8.22 -0.76 6.69
CA ILE A 209 -9.17 -0.22 5.71
C ILE A 209 -10.28 -1.25 5.49
N THR A 210 -11.54 -0.84 5.61
CA THR A 210 -12.67 -1.77 5.41
C THR A 210 -12.89 -2.08 3.93
N GLN A 211 -13.49 -3.23 3.63
CA GLN A 211 -13.94 -3.56 2.29
C GLN A 211 -14.91 -2.50 1.72
N ARG A 212 -15.72 -1.87 2.58
CA ARG A 212 -16.65 -0.80 2.20
C ARG A 212 -15.90 0.41 1.64
N LEU A 213 -14.88 0.89 2.33
CA LEU A 213 -14.06 2.02 1.87
C LEU A 213 -13.28 1.65 0.60
N ILE A 214 -12.69 0.45 0.54
CA ILE A 214 -12.00 -0.05 -0.66
C ILE A 214 -12.93 -0.03 -1.88
N ASN A 215 -14.13 -0.60 -1.75
CA ASN A 215 -15.12 -0.62 -2.82
C ASN A 215 -15.59 0.80 -3.19
N THR A 216 -15.74 1.68 -2.21
CA THR A 216 -16.12 3.08 -2.44
C THR A 216 -15.07 3.81 -3.28
N ILE A 217 -13.78 3.66 -2.95
CA ILE A 217 -12.67 4.26 -3.70
C ILE A 217 -12.59 3.66 -5.11
N ARG A 218 -12.65 2.32 -5.25
CA ARG A 218 -12.56 1.64 -6.56
C ARG A 218 -13.71 2.00 -7.51
N ASN A 219 -14.93 2.15 -6.98
CA ASN A 219 -16.13 2.44 -7.77
C ASN A 219 -16.35 3.93 -8.04
N GLN A 220 -15.65 4.82 -7.33
CA GLN A 220 -15.69 6.23 -7.65
C GLN A 220 -15.01 6.45 -9.01
N LYS A 221 -15.81 6.79 -10.04
CA LYS A 221 -15.27 7.47 -11.23
C LYS A 221 -14.48 8.67 -10.72
N PRO A 222 -13.24 8.94 -11.18
CA PRO A 222 -12.42 10.02 -10.66
C PRO A 222 -13.15 11.34 -10.91
N ARG A 223 -13.91 11.81 -9.92
CA ARG A 223 -14.77 13.00 -10.08
C ARG A 223 -13.92 14.26 -10.24
N PHE A 224 -12.67 14.21 -9.80
CA PHE A 224 -11.55 15.10 -10.13
C PHE A 224 -10.25 14.29 -9.94
N PRO A 225 -9.29 14.27 -10.88
CA PRO A 225 -8.01 13.59 -10.67
C PRO A 225 -7.33 14.15 -9.41
N VAL A 226 -6.93 13.27 -8.47
CA VAL A 226 -6.13 13.61 -7.28
C VAL A 226 -4.93 14.51 -7.65
N PHE A 227 -4.39 14.34 -8.86
CA PHE A 227 -3.32 15.13 -9.46
C PHE A 227 -3.65 16.64 -9.62
N LEU A 228 -4.91 17.03 -9.89
CA LEU A 228 -5.28 18.45 -10.00
C LEU A 228 -5.29 19.14 -8.64
N ARG A 229 -5.59 18.43 -7.54
CA ARG A 229 -5.45 18.99 -6.18
C ARG A 229 -3.97 19.22 -5.85
N SER A 230 -3.08 18.29 -6.19
CA SER A 230 -1.63 18.53 -6.02
C SER A 230 -1.14 19.71 -6.84
N ILE A 231 -1.62 19.89 -8.09
CA ILE A 231 -1.25 21.05 -8.91
C ILE A 231 -1.70 22.37 -8.26
N GLN A 232 -2.94 22.44 -7.75
CA GLN A 232 -3.43 23.63 -7.04
C GLN A 232 -2.63 23.91 -5.77
N ARG A 233 -2.35 22.88 -4.96
CA ARG A 233 -1.53 22.98 -3.74
C ARG A 233 -0.11 23.51 -4.09
N THR A 234 0.53 22.94 -5.09
CA THR A 234 1.86 23.34 -5.58
C THR A 234 1.86 24.78 -6.11
N ALA A 235 0.91 25.15 -6.95
CA ALA A 235 0.82 26.49 -7.51
C ALA A 235 0.68 27.57 -6.44
N PHE A 236 -0.14 27.34 -5.41
CA PHE A 236 -0.29 28.29 -4.30
C PHE A 236 0.99 28.40 -3.46
N LEU A 237 1.66 27.29 -3.17
CA LEU A 237 2.90 27.29 -2.39
C LEU A 237 4.05 28.01 -3.12
N HIS A 238 4.10 27.95 -4.46
CA HIS A 238 5.03 28.75 -5.24
C HIS A 238 4.72 30.26 -5.20
N VAL A 239 3.44 30.66 -5.14
CA VAL A 239 3.06 32.07 -4.98
C VAL A 239 3.48 32.60 -3.60
N LEU A 240 3.44 31.77 -2.55
CA LEU A 240 3.90 32.15 -1.20
C LEU A 240 5.40 32.45 -1.14
N ASN A 241 6.23 31.74 -1.91
CA ASN A 241 7.67 32.01 -2.01
C ASN A 241 7.97 33.43 -2.51
N ILE A 242 7.02 34.06 -3.21
CA ILE A 242 7.16 35.41 -3.79
C ILE A 242 6.68 36.49 -2.81
N LEU A 243 6.14 36.13 -1.63
CA LEU A 243 5.65 37.05 -0.60
C LEU A 243 6.58 37.07 0.63
N PRO A 244 7.56 38.00 0.72
CA PRO A 244 8.64 37.95 1.70
C PRO A 244 8.16 37.93 3.16
N LYS A 245 7.07 38.64 3.45
CA LYS A 245 6.47 38.70 4.80
C LYS A 245 5.85 37.38 5.27
N MET A 246 5.49 36.50 4.33
CA MET A 246 4.93 35.17 4.63
C MET A 246 6.04 34.12 4.83
N MET A 247 7.23 34.38 4.29
CA MET A 247 8.41 33.52 4.43
C MET A 247 9.21 33.78 5.71
N ALA A 248 9.05 34.95 6.34
CA ALA A 248 9.81 35.32 7.55
C ALA A 248 9.77 34.26 8.68
N PRO A 249 8.62 33.63 9.02
CA PRO A 249 8.59 32.55 10.00
C PRO A 249 9.43 31.32 9.61
N LEU A 250 9.49 30.98 8.32
CA LEU A 250 10.22 29.82 7.82
C LEU A 250 11.72 30.09 7.78
N ILE A 251 12.12 31.32 7.46
CA ILE A 251 13.52 31.77 7.54
C ILE A 251 14.01 31.67 9.00
N GLN A 252 13.17 32.05 9.96
CA GLN A 252 13.50 31.89 11.38
C GLN A 252 13.64 30.42 11.79
N ASP A 253 12.77 29.53 11.30
CA ASP A 253 12.87 28.09 11.53
C ASP A 253 14.19 27.52 10.95
N GLN A 254 14.56 27.94 9.74
CA GLN A 254 15.84 27.58 9.11
C GLN A 254 17.03 28.07 9.95
N GLN A 255 17.05 29.34 10.34
CA GLN A 255 18.12 29.89 11.19
C GLN A 255 18.24 29.14 12.52
N THR A 256 17.11 28.81 13.14
CA THR A 256 17.08 28.06 14.40
C THR A 256 17.66 26.66 14.24
N PHE A 257 17.33 25.98 13.14
CA PHE A 257 17.89 24.67 12.83
C PHE A 257 19.41 24.74 12.56
N MET A 258 19.84 25.70 11.73
CA MET A 258 21.24 25.90 11.35
C MET A 258 22.16 26.28 12.52
N LYS A 259 21.64 26.90 13.60
CA LYS A 259 22.44 27.14 14.82
C LYS A 259 22.96 25.85 15.48
N SER A 260 22.31 24.71 15.21
CA SER A 260 22.62 23.42 15.84
C SER A 260 23.10 22.35 14.85
N HIS A 261 23.17 22.65 13.55
CA HIS A 261 23.48 21.70 12.48
C HIS A 261 24.31 22.35 11.35
N GLN A 262 25.18 21.58 10.68
CA GLN A 262 25.93 22.03 9.49
C GLN A 262 24.99 22.41 8.33
N GLN A 263 25.50 23.22 7.38
CA GLN A 263 24.76 23.59 6.17
C GLN A 263 24.38 22.37 5.34
N VAL A 264 23.08 22.17 5.12
CA VAL A 264 22.50 21.09 4.32
C VAL A 264 21.30 21.67 3.58
N GLU A 265 21.11 21.28 2.32
CA GLU A 265 19.98 21.73 1.49
C GLU A 265 18.65 21.17 2.01
N ALA A 266 17.56 21.95 1.84
CA ALA A 266 16.26 21.60 2.40
C ALA A 266 15.69 20.30 1.81
N GLU A 267 16.00 20.02 0.55
CA GLU A 267 15.61 18.83 -0.21
C GLU A 267 16.24 17.56 0.38
N GLU A 268 17.50 17.64 0.84
CA GLU A 268 18.19 16.53 1.50
C GLU A 268 17.68 16.32 2.93
N LEU A 269 17.26 17.40 3.60
CA LEU A 269 16.72 17.34 4.96
C LEU A 269 15.38 16.60 5.04
N VAL A 270 14.61 16.52 3.95
CA VAL A 270 13.35 15.76 3.91
C VAL A 270 13.59 14.30 4.29
N PHE A 271 14.73 13.72 3.91
CA PHE A 271 15.10 12.34 4.24
C PHE A 271 15.50 12.15 5.72
N ARG A 272 15.67 13.23 6.50
CA ARG A 272 15.87 13.16 7.96
C ARG A 272 14.57 13.09 8.75
N LEU A 273 13.42 13.35 8.09
CA LEU A 273 12.11 13.16 8.71
C LEU A 273 11.85 11.66 8.95
N GLU A 274 10.94 11.37 9.88
CA GLU A 274 10.54 9.99 10.15
C GLU A 274 9.92 9.34 8.90
N GLU A 275 10.36 8.14 8.57
CA GLU A 275 9.93 7.40 7.39
C GLU A 275 8.53 6.79 7.61
N PRO A 276 7.49 7.21 6.89
CA PRO A 276 6.13 6.74 7.13
C PRO A 276 5.92 5.25 6.86
N GLU A 277 6.70 4.65 5.95
CA GLU A 277 6.63 3.23 5.60
C GLU A 277 6.94 2.30 6.79
N LYS A 278 7.60 2.78 7.86
CA LYS A 278 7.79 2.07 9.14
C LYS A 278 6.48 1.78 9.88
N TYR A 279 5.42 2.51 9.55
CA TYR A 279 4.12 2.46 10.23
C TYR A 279 3.06 1.70 9.42
N LEU A 280 3.43 1.21 8.24
CA LEU A 280 2.62 0.30 7.42
C LEU A 280 3.18 -1.11 7.59
N LEU A 281 2.41 -1.99 8.24
CA LEU A 281 2.88 -3.28 8.71
C LEU A 281 2.17 -4.43 7.99
N MET A 282 2.95 -5.44 7.63
CA MET A 282 2.54 -6.69 7.03
C MET A 282 2.66 -7.80 8.07
N PRO A 283 1.55 -8.46 8.46
CA PRO A 283 1.63 -9.57 9.40
C PRO A 283 2.31 -10.79 8.77
N THR A 284 3.27 -11.38 9.47
CA THR A 284 3.86 -12.67 9.15
C THR A 284 3.87 -13.57 10.39
N PRO A 285 4.09 -14.88 10.25
CA PRO A 285 4.23 -15.81 11.37
C PRO A 285 5.40 -15.46 12.30
N LEU A 286 6.39 -14.70 11.82
CA LEU A 286 7.55 -14.26 12.60
C LEU A 286 7.35 -12.87 13.26
N GLY A 287 6.22 -12.21 12.98
CA GLY A 287 5.87 -10.91 13.56
C GLY A 287 5.36 -9.92 12.53
N LEU A 288 5.24 -8.66 12.93
CA LEU A 288 4.84 -7.57 12.04
C LEU A 288 6.07 -7.00 11.33
N VAL A 289 6.02 -6.96 10.00
CA VAL A 289 7.13 -6.47 9.17
C VAL A 289 6.74 -5.14 8.51
N PRO A 290 7.50 -4.05 8.69
CA PRO A 290 7.19 -2.77 8.06
C PRO A 290 7.47 -2.77 6.56
N LEU A 291 6.80 -1.90 5.78
CA LEU A 291 7.11 -1.69 4.37
C LEU A 291 8.51 -1.09 4.15
N SER A 292 9.08 -0.43 5.15
CA SER A 292 10.46 0.05 5.13
C SER A 292 11.50 -1.05 5.36
N ASP A 293 11.09 -2.32 5.56
CA ASP A 293 12.01 -3.42 5.83
C ASP A 293 12.97 -3.65 4.65
N LYS A 294 14.27 -3.75 4.98
CA LYS A 294 15.40 -3.97 4.06
C LYS A 294 16.16 -5.25 4.39
N THR A 295 15.49 -6.21 5.05
CA THR A 295 16.13 -7.47 5.44
C THR A 295 16.66 -8.19 4.21
N THR A 296 17.96 -8.47 4.17
CA THR A 296 18.58 -9.30 3.13
C THR A 296 18.37 -10.80 3.41
N ILE A 297 18.81 -11.66 2.49
CA ILE A 297 18.80 -13.12 2.70
C ILE A 297 19.63 -13.50 3.93
N GLU A 298 20.83 -12.92 4.05
CA GLU A 298 21.75 -13.17 5.16
C GLU A 298 21.15 -12.68 6.48
N ASP A 299 20.53 -11.49 6.48
CA ASP A 299 19.87 -10.94 7.66
C ASP A 299 18.72 -11.83 8.14
N PHE A 300 17.91 -12.36 7.21
CA PHE A 300 16.82 -13.27 7.53
C PHE A 300 17.34 -14.55 8.22
N VAL A 301 18.43 -15.14 7.70
CA VAL A 301 19.03 -16.32 8.31
C VAL A 301 19.57 -16.01 9.71
N ARG A 302 20.27 -14.89 9.89
CA ARG A 302 20.77 -14.46 11.21
C ARG A 302 19.66 -14.25 12.24
N LYS A 303 18.53 -13.66 11.82
CA LYS A 303 17.35 -13.48 12.69
C LYS A 303 16.69 -14.81 13.07
N THR A 304 16.71 -15.78 12.17
CA THR A 304 15.99 -17.07 12.34
C THR A 304 16.79 -18.10 13.16
N VAL A 305 18.12 -17.98 13.21
CA VAL A 305 19.04 -18.85 13.97
C VAL A 305 20.00 -18.01 14.82
N PRO A 306 19.55 -17.45 15.97
CA PRO A 306 20.36 -16.51 16.76
C PRO A 306 21.55 -17.13 17.50
N SER A 307 21.57 -18.45 17.70
CA SER A 307 22.50 -19.17 18.61
C SER A 307 23.29 -20.29 17.94
N GLY A 308 23.18 -20.45 16.62
CA GLY A 308 23.89 -21.50 15.87
C GLY A 308 25.09 -20.93 15.12
N THR A 309 26.20 -21.65 15.12
CA THR A 309 27.29 -21.43 14.18
C THR A 309 26.70 -21.34 12.77
N THR A 310 27.00 -20.27 12.04
CA THR A 310 26.58 -19.97 10.65
C THR A 310 27.14 -20.95 9.61
N LEU A 311 27.42 -22.20 10.00
CA LEU A 311 28.35 -23.11 9.34
C LEU A 311 27.77 -23.92 8.20
N ASP A 312 26.46 -23.91 7.94
CA ASP A 312 25.88 -24.75 6.88
C ASP A 312 24.68 -24.09 6.16
N ILE A 313 24.88 -22.85 5.68
CA ILE A 313 23.92 -22.19 4.80
C ILE A 313 24.23 -22.57 3.36
N LYS A 314 23.33 -23.32 2.71
CA LYS A 314 23.42 -23.59 1.27
C LYS A 314 22.36 -22.81 0.53
N ILE A 315 22.80 -21.87 -0.30
CA ILE A 315 21.96 -21.11 -1.21
C ILE A 315 22.09 -21.74 -2.60
N LYS A 316 21.02 -22.35 -3.11
CA LYS A 316 20.99 -22.89 -4.46
C LYS A 316 20.00 -22.11 -5.31
N GLN A 317 20.47 -21.53 -6.42
CA GLN A 317 19.55 -20.95 -7.40
C GLN A 317 18.73 -22.08 -8.05
N MET A 318 17.41 -22.01 -7.93
CA MET A 318 16.47 -23.01 -8.44
C MET A 318 16.03 -22.71 -9.88
N GLY A 319 16.14 -21.45 -10.30
CA GLY A 319 15.68 -20.97 -11.61
C GLY A 319 14.78 -19.74 -11.46
N GLY A 320 13.94 -19.53 -12.48
CA GLY A 320 13.02 -18.40 -12.58
C GLY A 320 13.36 -17.52 -13.79
N VAL A 321 12.39 -17.37 -14.69
CA VAL A 321 12.56 -16.58 -15.93
C VAL A 321 12.45 -15.08 -15.65
N LEU A 322 11.55 -14.68 -14.73
CA LEU A 322 11.26 -13.29 -14.38
C LEU A 322 11.68 -12.91 -12.95
N ASN A 323 11.81 -13.91 -12.07
CA ASN A 323 12.26 -13.78 -10.68
C ASN A 323 13.54 -14.58 -10.49
N SER A 324 14.37 -14.17 -9.52
CA SER A 324 15.47 -15.02 -9.07
C SER A 324 14.98 -15.83 -7.88
N VAL A 325 14.81 -17.15 -8.06
CA VAL A 325 14.34 -18.06 -7.02
C VAL A 325 15.53 -18.81 -6.42
N TYR A 326 15.67 -18.72 -5.10
CA TYR A 326 16.72 -19.35 -4.32
C TYR A 326 16.11 -20.35 -3.34
N LEU A 327 16.72 -21.52 -3.21
CA LEU A 327 16.45 -22.45 -2.13
C LEU A 327 17.52 -22.24 -1.06
N LEU A 328 17.08 -21.84 0.14
CA LEU A 328 17.90 -21.78 1.34
C LEU A 328 17.74 -23.08 2.11
N ARG A 329 18.86 -23.67 2.50
CA ARG A 329 18.92 -24.78 3.46
C ARG A 329 19.76 -24.34 4.64
N PHE A 330 19.22 -24.47 5.85
CA PHE A 330 19.91 -24.21 7.09
C PHE A 330 19.36 -25.09 8.21
N ARG A 331 20.11 -25.27 9.29
CA ARG A 331 19.70 -26.10 10.43
C ARG A 331 19.17 -25.23 11.57
N LYS A 332 18.00 -25.57 12.11
CA LYS A 332 17.43 -24.94 13.30
C LYS A 332 16.99 -26.04 14.26
N ASN A 333 17.41 -25.98 15.53
CA ASN A 333 17.07 -26.99 16.55
C ASN A 333 17.34 -28.43 16.11
N HIS A 334 18.49 -28.66 15.46
CA HIS A 334 18.88 -29.96 14.88
C HIS A 334 18.05 -30.48 13.69
N GLU A 335 17.04 -29.74 13.21
CA GLU A 335 16.26 -30.06 12.01
C GLU A 335 16.71 -29.24 10.79
N GLU A 336 16.68 -29.84 9.60
CA GLU A 336 16.92 -29.13 8.34
C GLU A 336 15.67 -28.32 7.95
N GLN A 337 15.86 -27.02 7.75
CA GLN A 337 14.84 -26.11 7.26
C GLN A 337 15.11 -25.79 5.78
N LYS A 338 14.07 -25.82 4.96
CA LYS A 338 14.11 -25.47 3.53
C LYS A 338 13.18 -24.28 3.29
N VAL A 339 13.74 -23.17 2.81
CA VAL A 339 13.00 -21.94 2.55
C VAL A 339 13.20 -21.52 1.10
N VAL A 340 12.13 -21.17 0.42
CA VAL A 340 12.17 -20.57 -0.92
C VAL A 340 12.24 -19.05 -0.76
N VAL A 341 13.17 -18.43 -1.47
CA VAL A 341 13.26 -16.97 -1.57
C VAL A 341 13.06 -16.55 -3.00
N LYS A 342 12.09 -15.65 -3.25
CA LYS A 342 11.87 -15.07 -4.57
C LYS A 342 12.28 -13.59 -4.55
N LYS A 343 13.12 -13.19 -5.50
CA LYS A 343 13.46 -11.78 -5.76
C LYS A 343 12.75 -11.27 -7.00
N PHE A 344 11.94 -10.21 -6.85
CA PHE A 344 11.13 -9.64 -7.91
C PHE A 344 11.82 -8.45 -8.58
N LYS A 345 12.32 -8.66 -9.81
CA LYS A 345 12.94 -7.60 -10.64
C LYS A 345 11.90 -6.91 -11.52
N ASP A 346 12.15 -5.68 -11.97
CA ASP A 346 11.25 -5.03 -12.92
C ASP A 346 11.42 -5.64 -14.32
N TRP A 347 10.32 -5.74 -15.07
CA TRP A 347 10.32 -6.36 -16.41
C TRP A 347 10.87 -5.48 -17.52
N LEU A 348 11.27 -4.22 -17.25
CA LEU A 348 11.61 -3.17 -18.23
C LEU A 348 12.86 -3.44 -19.12
N GLY A 349 13.31 -4.68 -19.23
CA GLY A 349 14.38 -5.09 -20.15
C GLY A 349 14.33 -6.55 -20.62
N PHE A 350 13.20 -7.27 -20.45
CA PHE A 350 13.14 -8.71 -20.76
C PHE A 350 12.30 -9.05 -22.00
N LYS A 351 12.71 -10.11 -22.72
CA LYS A 351 12.18 -10.67 -23.98
C LYS A 351 10.68 -11.08 -24.00
N TRP A 352 9.90 -10.73 -22.96
CA TRP A 352 8.50 -11.13 -22.76
C TRP A 352 7.47 -10.03 -23.02
N PHE A 353 7.91 -8.82 -23.40
CA PHE A 353 7.05 -7.80 -24.01
C PHE A 353 6.08 -8.33 -25.09
N PRO A 354 6.41 -9.38 -25.88
CA PRO A 354 5.44 -10.00 -26.77
C PRO A 354 4.23 -10.57 -26.02
N LEU A 355 4.39 -11.27 -24.89
CA LEU A 355 3.29 -12.00 -24.23
C LEU A 355 2.19 -11.06 -23.73
N SER A 356 2.55 -9.89 -23.18
CA SER A 356 1.59 -8.85 -22.80
C SER A 356 0.90 -8.21 -24.01
N LEU A 357 1.56 -8.15 -25.17
CA LEU A 357 0.98 -7.69 -26.44
C LEU A 357 0.04 -8.75 -27.05
N TRP A 358 0.41 -10.03 -27.00
CA TRP A 358 -0.36 -11.16 -27.53
C TRP A 358 -1.62 -11.45 -26.71
N THR A 359 -1.55 -11.22 -25.39
CA THR A 359 -2.69 -11.33 -24.46
C THR A 359 -3.51 -10.04 -24.36
N LEU A 360 -3.16 -8.99 -25.10
CA LEU A 360 -3.87 -7.71 -25.10
C LEU A 360 -5.36 -7.92 -25.41
N GLY A 361 -6.24 -7.39 -24.54
CA GLY A 361 -7.69 -7.60 -24.60
C GLY A 361 -8.19 -8.91 -23.97
N THR A 362 -7.31 -9.75 -23.42
CA THR A 362 -7.68 -11.02 -22.75
C THR A 362 -7.34 -11.02 -21.25
N LYS A 363 -6.11 -10.65 -20.88
CA LYS A 363 -5.61 -10.55 -19.50
C LYS A 363 -4.58 -9.41 -19.41
N THR A 364 -4.51 -8.76 -18.26
CA THR A 364 -3.49 -7.74 -17.94
C THR A 364 -2.56 -8.28 -16.87
N PHE A 365 -1.25 -8.27 -17.13
CA PHE A 365 -0.22 -8.75 -16.21
C PHE A 365 0.42 -7.60 -15.41
N ALA A 366 0.85 -7.86 -14.17
CA ALA A 366 1.69 -6.92 -13.44
C ALA A 366 3.13 -6.96 -13.96
N VAL A 367 3.66 -5.79 -14.31
CA VAL A 367 4.97 -5.63 -14.96
C VAL A 367 6.05 -5.13 -13.98
N SER A 368 5.65 -4.47 -12.89
CA SER A 368 6.57 -4.02 -11.84
C SER A 368 6.86 -5.14 -10.83
N GLY A 369 8.12 -5.31 -10.45
CA GLY A 369 8.53 -6.26 -9.41
C GLY A 369 7.86 -5.98 -8.06
N ARG A 370 7.63 -4.70 -7.72
CA ARG A 370 6.95 -4.31 -6.48
C ARG A 370 5.50 -4.78 -6.45
N THR A 371 4.73 -4.52 -7.52
CA THR A 371 3.33 -4.96 -7.60
C THR A 371 3.20 -6.48 -7.56
N ARG A 372 4.12 -7.20 -8.20
CA ARG A 372 4.16 -8.67 -8.21
C ARG A 372 4.42 -9.24 -6.81
N LEU A 373 5.38 -8.69 -6.07
CA LEU A 373 5.62 -9.02 -4.66
C LEU A 373 4.39 -8.76 -3.79
N GLU A 374 3.77 -7.59 -3.95
CA GLU A 374 2.59 -7.19 -3.17
C GLU A 374 1.40 -8.14 -3.42
N ARG A 375 1.22 -8.61 -4.67
CA ARG A 375 0.22 -9.61 -5.04
C ARG A 375 0.53 -10.98 -4.46
N GLU A 376 1.76 -11.45 -4.61
CA GLU A 376 2.23 -12.73 -4.05
C GLU A 376 1.88 -12.80 -2.57
N TYR A 377 2.31 -11.80 -1.81
CA TYR A 377 2.06 -11.73 -0.37
C TYR A 377 0.56 -11.65 -0.06
N ALA A 378 -0.16 -10.68 -0.65
CA ALA A 378 -1.53 -10.40 -0.24
C ALA A 378 -2.51 -11.53 -0.58
N ILE A 379 -2.39 -12.12 -1.77
CA ILE A 379 -3.26 -13.23 -2.17
C ILE A 379 -2.87 -14.51 -1.43
N ASN A 380 -1.58 -14.75 -1.17
CA ASN A 380 -1.15 -15.88 -0.35
C ASN A 380 -1.77 -15.80 1.06
N GLN A 381 -1.61 -14.68 1.76
CA GLN A 381 -2.18 -14.49 3.09
C GLN A 381 -3.70 -14.67 3.10
N PHE A 382 -4.39 -14.16 2.09
CA PHE A 382 -5.84 -14.31 1.94
C PHE A 382 -6.26 -15.77 1.75
N LEU A 383 -5.61 -16.49 0.83
CA LEU A 383 -5.89 -17.91 0.55
C LEU A 383 -5.56 -18.78 1.77
N GLN A 384 -4.40 -18.56 2.40
CA GLN A 384 -3.99 -19.26 3.61
C GLN A 384 -4.99 -19.03 4.76
N GLY A 385 -5.48 -17.80 4.94
CA GLY A 385 -6.49 -17.47 5.93
C GLY A 385 -7.83 -18.21 5.75
N HIS A 386 -8.09 -18.73 4.54
CA HIS A 386 -9.24 -19.58 4.22
C HIS A 386 -8.89 -21.08 4.16
N GLY A 387 -7.71 -21.47 4.63
CA GLY A 387 -7.25 -22.86 4.65
C GLY A 387 -6.86 -23.42 3.28
N PHE A 388 -6.69 -22.56 2.26
CA PHE A 388 -6.30 -23.00 0.93
C PHE A 388 -4.79 -23.34 0.90
N PRO A 389 -4.38 -24.44 0.24
CA PRO A 389 -2.99 -24.90 0.23
C PRO A 389 -2.07 -23.99 -0.60
N VAL A 390 -1.41 -23.07 0.08
CA VAL A 390 -0.34 -22.20 -0.45
C VAL A 390 0.87 -22.25 0.48
N PRO A 391 2.10 -22.00 -0.02
CA PRO A 391 3.29 -21.89 0.81
C PRO A 391 3.10 -20.80 1.88
N LYS A 392 3.46 -21.09 3.12
CA LYS A 392 3.39 -20.09 4.18
C LYS A 392 4.45 -19.01 3.95
N VAL A 393 4.05 -17.74 3.92
CA VAL A 393 4.99 -16.63 3.86
C VAL A 393 5.61 -16.41 5.24
N LEU A 394 6.90 -16.70 5.37
CA LEU A 394 7.66 -16.56 6.62
C LEU A 394 8.09 -15.11 6.85
N HIS A 395 8.54 -14.42 5.80
CA HIS A 395 9.00 -13.04 5.84
C HIS A 395 8.84 -12.36 4.48
N ILE A 396 8.78 -11.04 4.49
CA ILE A 396 8.75 -10.20 3.29
C ILE A 396 9.67 -9.00 3.50
N SER A 397 10.55 -8.73 2.55
CA SER A 397 11.40 -7.54 2.54
C SER A 397 10.99 -6.69 1.35
N HIS A 398 10.15 -5.69 1.61
CA HIS A 398 9.48 -4.92 0.56
C HIS A 398 10.47 -4.05 -0.23
N GLN A 399 11.44 -3.43 0.44
CA GLN A 399 12.46 -2.60 -0.21
C GLN A 399 13.44 -3.44 -1.04
N GLU A 400 13.84 -4.62 -0.54
CA GLU A 400 14.70 -5.56 -1.29
C GLU A 400 13.96 -6.38 -2.35
N ARG A 401 12.63 -6.27 -2.35
CA ARG A 401 11.70 -7.02 -3.19
C ARG A 401 11.86 -8.54 -3.05
N LEU A 402 11.95 -9.00 -1.81
CA LEU A 402 12.10 -10.40 -1.45
C LEU A 402 10.87 -10.92 -0.72
N ILE A 403 10.49 -12.16 -0.99
CA ILE A 403 9.57 -12.93 -0.16
C ILE A 403 10.23 -14.26 0.22
N PHE A 404 9.99 -14.70 1.45
CA PHE A 404 10.51 -15.93 2.03
C PHE A 404 9.32 -16.83 2.35
N GLU A 405 9.31 -18.02 1.76
CA GLU A 405 8.19 -18.97 1.84
C GLU A 405 8.69 -20.36 2.26
N ASP A 406 7.80 -21.16 2.87
CA ASP A 406 8.06 -22.58 3.09
C ASP A 406 8.34 -23.29 1.76
N PHE A 407 9.36 -24.16 1.74
CA PHE A 407 9.56 -25.05 0.60
C PHE A 407 8.55 -26.20 0.63
N ILE A 408 7.79 -26.35 -0.45
CA ILE A 408 6.84 -27.45 -0.60
C ILE A 408 7.54 -28.65 -1.25
N GLU A 409 7.65 -29.75 -0.50
CA GLU A 409 8.20 -31.00 -1.01
C GLU A 409 7.11 -31.82 -1.71
N GLY A 410 7.27 -32.06 -3.01
CA GLY A 410 6.28 -32.75 -3.82
C GLY A 410 6.66 -32.93 -5.28
N GLU A 411 5.74 -33.46 -6.05
CA GLU A 411 5.85 -33.63 -7.49
C GLU A 411 5.15 -32.49 -8.25
N ASN A 412 5.82 -31.94 -9.27
CA ASN A 412 5.22 -30.91 -10.13
C ASN A 412 4.17 -31.49 -11.09
N MET A 413 3.04 -30.81 -11.27
CA MET A 413 1.92 -31.29 -12.08
C MET A 413 2.29 -31.55 -13.55
N VAL A 414 3.33 -30.89 -14.09
CA VAL A 414 3.85 -31.19 -15.43
C VAL A 414 4.29 -32.66 -15.56
N LYS A 415 4.89 -33.26 -14.53
CA LYS A 415 5.30 -34.67 -14.57
C LYS A 415 4.10 -35.60 -14.64
N VAL A 416 3.05 -35.30 -13.87
CA VAL A 416 1.77 -36.02 -13.90
C VAL A 416 1.15 -35.96 -15.29
N ILE A 417 1.06 -34.76 -15.88
CA ILE A 417 0.53 -34.56 -17.26
C ILE A 417 1.35 -35.36 -18.29
N LYS A 418 2.68 -35.30 -18.21
CA LYS A 418 3.55 -36.04 -19.14
C LYS A 418 3.37 -37.56 -19.02
N ARG A 419 3.10 -38.09 -17.83
CA ARG A 419 2.78 -39.51 -17.65
C ARG A 419 1.45 -39.88 -18.30
N ILE A 420 0.40 -39.07 -18.13
CA ILE A 420 -0.90 -39.30 -18.80
C ILE A 420 -0.74 -39.32 -20.33
N ILE A 421 0.06 -38.40 -20.88
CA ILE A 421 0.30 -38.30 -22.32
C ILE A 421 1.13 -39.48 -22.85
N SER A 422 2.06 -40.00 -22.04
CA SER A 422 2.97 -41.09 -22.43
C SER A 422 2.39 -42.48 -22.15
N SER A 423 1.32 -42.59 -21.38
CA SER A 423 0.70 -43.86 -20.99
C SER A 423 -0.08 -44.49 -22.14
N LYS A 424 0.10 -45.80 -22.34
CA LYS A 424 -0.72 -46.62 -23.25
C LYS A 424 -1.96 -47.19 -22.55
N GLU A 425 -2.00 -47.19 -21.22
CA GLU A 425 -3.12 -47.65 -20.40
C GLU A 425 -3.87 -46.47 -19.77
N LYS A 426 -5.09 -46.72 -19.25
CA LYS A 426 -5.88 -45.70 -18.55
C LYS A 426 -5.15 -45.25 -17.28
N ALA A 427 -4.45 -44.12 -17.35
CA ALA A 427 -3.76 -43.45 -16.24
C ALA A 427 -4.77 -42.89 -15.21
N THR A 428 -5.45 -43.80 -14.50
CA THR A 428 -6.61 -43.50 -13.64
C THR A 428 -6.22 -42.72 -12.39
N ASP A 429 -5.07 -43.03 -11.79
CA ASP A 429 -4.56 -42.33 -10.60
C ASP A 429 -4.08 -40.91 -10.96
N GLU A 430 -3.33 -40.74 -12.06
CA GLU A 430 -2.93 -39.40 -12.51
C GLU A 430 -4.11 -38.55 -12.96
N ALA A 431 -5.11 -39.16 -13.59
CA ALA A 431 -6.37 -38.51 -13.96
C ALA A 431 -7.12 -37.98 -12.72
N ALA A 432 -7.10 -38.72 -11.60
CA ALA A 432 -7.68 -38.26 -10.35
C ALA A 432 -6.97 -37.00 -9.80
N LEU A 433 -5.65 -36.89 -9.95
CA LEU A 433 -4.90 -35.68 -9.57
C LEU A 433 -5.31 -34.47 -10.43
N VAL A 434 -5.50 -34.65 -11.74
CA VAL A 434 -6.00 -33.57 -12.63
C VAL A 434 -7.40 -33.10 -12.19
N ARG A 435 -8.27 -34.04 -11.82
CA ARG A 435 -9.60 -33.71 -11.28
C ARG A 435 -9.51 -32.92 -9.98
N GLU A 436 -8.58 -33.28 -9.09
CA GLU A 436 -8.36 -32.54 -7.85
C GLU A 436 -7.85 -31.12 -8.10
N VAL A 437 -6.96 -30.92 -9.08
CA VAL A 437 -6.55 -29.57 -9.52
C VAL A 437 -7.76 -28.75 -9.96
N GLY A 438 -8.66 -29.34 -10.75
CA GLY A 438 -9.92 -28.71 -11.14
C GLY A 438 -10.75 -28.26 -9.92
N ARG A 439 -10.89 -29.12 -8.91
CA ARG A 439 -11.59 -28.79 -7.66
C ARG A 439 -10.96 -27.62 -6.93
N LYS A 440 -9.64 -27.62 -6.76
CA LYS A 440 -8.92 -26.55 -6.06
C LYS A 440 -9.00 -25.21 -6.79
N ILE A 441 -8.94 -25.19 -8.11
CA ILE A 441 -9.13 -23.93 -8.85
C ILE A 441 -10.57 -23.40 -8.67
N ALA A 442 -11.58 -24.28 -8.70
CA ALA A 442 -12.95 -23.87 -8.40
C ALA A 442 -13.11 -23.34 -6.96
N GLU A 443 -12.46 -23.97 -5.98
CA GLU A 443 -12.43 -23.48 -4.59
C GLU A 443 -11.88 -22.06 -4.51
N ALA A 444 -10.71 -21.78 -5.11
CA ALA A 444 -10.15 -20.42 -5.17
C ALA A 444 -11.08 -19.43 -5.88
N HIS A 445 -11.71 -19.85 -6.98
CA HIS A 445 -12.66 -19.02 -7.72
C HIS A 445 -13.91 -18.66 -6.89
N ARG A 446 -14.38 -19.55 -6.00
CA ARG A 446 -15.48 -19.26 -5.07
C ARG A 446 -15.08 -18.24 -4.00
N LEU A 447 -13.80 -18.20 -3.62
CA LEU A 447 -13.24 -17.14 -2.79
C LEU A 447 -13.04 -15.81 -3.53
N GLY A 448 -13.41 -15.75 -4.82
CA GLY A 448 -13.24 -14.56 -5.66
C GLY A 448 -11.81 -14.35 -6.15
N VAL A 449 -10.94 -15.35 -6.05
CA VAL A 449 -9.54 -15.25 -6.53
C VAL A 449 -9.45 -15.81 -7.95
N ALA A 450 -8.65 -15.16 -8.80
CA ALA A 450 -8.14 -15.72 -10.04
C ALA A 450 -6.62 -15.71 -9.98
N PHE A 451 -5.97 -16.82 -10.33
CA PHE A 451 -4.52 -17.02 -10.24
C PHE A 451 -3.75 -16.21 -11.29
N GLY A 452 -4.29 -16.07 -12.50
CA GLY A 452 -3.67 -15.32 -13.59
C GLY A 452 -2.44 -15.97 -14.24
N ASP A 453 -1.74 -16.87 -13.55
CA ASP A 453 -0.69 -17.74 -14.09
C ASP A 453 -0.95 -19.20 -13.65
N CYS A 454 -2.07 -19.76 -14.12
CA CYS A 454 -2.63 -21.03 -13.67
C CYS A 454 -2.04 -22.24 -14.43
N LYS A 455 -0.78 -22.17 -14.83
CA LYS A 455 -0.15 -23.24 -15.61
C LYS A 455 0.24 -24.43 -14.71
N PRO A 456 0.35 -25.65 -15.25
CA PRO A 456 0.73 -26.82 -14.46
C PRO A 456 2.08 -26.71 -13.75
N GLU A 457 3.00 -25.90 -14.26
CA GLU A 457 4.32 -25.63 -13.64
C GLU A 457 4.18 -25.01 -12.24
N ASN A 458 3.09 -24.30 -11.98
CA ASN A 458 2.83 -23.57 -10.73
C ASN A 458 2.02 -24.41 -9.72
N ILE A 459 1.94 -25.72 -9.93
CA ILE A 459 1.16 -26.64 -9.10
C ILE A 459 2.03 -27.80 -8.62
N ILE A 460 2.03 -28.04 -7.31
CA ILE A 460 2.83 -29.08 -6.65
C ILE A 460 1.88 -30.04 -5.90
N ILE A 461 1.98 -31.33 -6.19
CA ILE A 461 1.34 -32.40 -5.44
C ILE A 461 2.29 -32.80 -4.31
N ALA A 462 1.99 -32.37 -3.10
CA ALA A 462 2.80 -32.65 -1.93
C ALA A 462 2.66 -34.12 -1.47
N LYS A 463 3.60 -34.59 -0.64
CA LYS A 463 3.58 -35.96 -0.10
C LYS A 463 2.35 -36.26 0.78
N ASP A 464 1.71 -35.23 1.33
CA ASP A 464 0.47 -35.33 2.09
C ASP A 464 -0.78 -35.30 1.18
N GLU A 465 -0.60 -35.53 -0.12
CA GLU A 465 -1.61 -35.51 -1.18
C GLU A 465 -2.33 -34.17 -1.36
N LYS A 466 -1.84 -33.10 -0.72
CA LYS A 466 -2.37 -31.75 -0.95
C LYS A 466 -1.79 -31.15 -2.22
N THR A 467 -2.68 -30.50 -2.98
CA THR A 467 -2.33 -29.75 -4.19
C THR A 467 -2.02 -28.30 -3.83
N TYR A 468 -0.74 -27.95 -3.76
CA TYR A 468 -0.29 -26.59 -3.49
C TYR A 468 -0.21 -25.76 -4.78
N PHE A 469 -0.66 -24.51 -4.68
CA PHE A 469 -0.48 -23.50 -5.73
C PHE A 469 0.66 -22.57 -5.32
N VAL A 470 1.62 -22.40 -6.22
CA VAL A 470 2.78 -21.53 -6.04
C VAL A 470 2.79 -20.43 -7.10
N ASP A 471 3.58 -19.37 -6.88
CA ASP A 471 3.71 -18.25 -7.82
C ASP A 471 2.37 -17.51 -8.07
N LEU A 472 1.94 -16.78 -7.05
CA LEU A 472 0.71 -15.99 -7.01
C LEU A 472 0.92 -14.53 -7.47
N GLU A 473 2.06 -14.22 -8.09
CA GLU A 473 2.44 -12.85 -8.44
C GLU A 473 1.50 -12.18 -9.47
N GLN A 474 0.73 -13.00 -10.21
CA GLN A 474 -0.30 -12.56 -11.17
C GLN A 474 -1.73 -12.74 -10.66
N ALA A 475 -1.87 -13.26 -9.43
CA ALA A 475 -3.16 -13.50 -8.81
C ALA A 475 -3.80 -12.19 -8.34
N THR A 476 -5.13 -12.14 -8.44
CA THR A 476 -5.92 -10.95 -8.13
C THR A 476 -7.29 -11.34 -7.60
N ARG A 477 -7.86 -10.50 -6.73
CA ARG A 477 -9.28 -10.60 -6.38
C ARG A 477 -10.14 -10.12 -7.55
N ASP A 478 -11.26 -10.79 -7.79
CA ASP A 478 -12.22 -10.53 -8.86
C ASP A 478 -11.60 -10.55 -10.28
N GLY A 479 -10.54 -11.34 -10.46
CA GLY A 479 -9.83 -11.47 -11.73
C GLY A 479 -10.55 -12.34 -12.78
N ASN A 480 -9.89 -12.54 -13.92
CA ASN A 480 -10.43 -13.31 -15.04
C ASN A 480 -10.34 -14.83 -14.79
N GLN A 481 -11.31 -15.41 -14.10
CA GLN A 481 -11.39 -16.86 -13.82
C GLN A 481 -11.47 -17.75 -15.08
N VAL A 482 -11.97 -17.22 -16.20
CA VAL A 482 -12.00 -17.95 -17.48
C VAL A 482 -10.58 -18.14 -18.02
N TRP A 483 -9.71 -17.17 -17.77
CA TRP A 483 -8.30 -17.27 -18.15
C TRP A 483 -7.63 -18.44 -17.44
N ASP A 484 -7.85 -18.63 -16.14
CA ASP A 484 -7.21 -19.71 -15.38
C ASP A 484 -7.60 -21.10 -15.91
N VAL A 485 -8.89 -21.30 -16.22
CA VAL A 485 -9.39 -22.54 -16.84
C VAL A 485 -8.77 -22.76 -18.22
N ALA A 486 -8.74 -21.72 -19.06
CA ALA A 486 -8.15 -21.81 -20.39
C ALA A 486 -6.64 -22.10 -20.31
N GLU A 487 -5.92 -21.35 -19.48
CA GLU A 487 -4.47 -21.45 -19.33
C GLU A 487 -4.06 -22.83 -18.85
N PHE A 488 -4.67 -23.36 -17.80
CA PHE A 488 -4.36 -24.70 -17.32
C PHE A 488 -4.57 -25.76 -18.43
N LEU A 489 -5.75 -25.74 -19.08
CA LEU A 489 -6.11 -26.74 -20.08
C LEU A 489 -5.21 -26.67 -21.32
N TYR A 490 -5.04 -25.48 -21.90
CA TYR A 490 -4.28 -25.33 -23.13
C TYR A 490 -2.76 -25.50 -22.91
N TYR A 491 -2.20 -25.05 -21.77
CA TYR A 491 -0.81 -25.39 -21.43
C TYR A 491 -0.61 -26.88 -21.17
N SER A 492 -1.59 -27.56 -20.57
CA SER A 492 -1.51 -29.03 -20.43
C SER A 492 -1.43 -29.72 -21.81
N GLY A 493 -2.17 -29.20 -22.79
CA GLY A 493 -2.15 -29.68 -24.17
C GLY A 493 -0.83 -29.44 -24.92
N HIS A 494 -0.02 -28.44 -24.51
CA HIS A 494 1.29 -28.15 -25.12
C HIS A 494 2.25 -29.35 -25.07
N TYR A 495 2.09 -30.22 -24.08
CA TYR A 495 2.93 -31.40 -23.89
C TYR A 495 2.58 -32.57 -24.83
N VAL A 496 1.49 -32.47 -25.60
CA VAL A 496 1.11 -33.49 -26.59
C VAL A 496 1.90 -33.27 -27.87
N PHE A 497 2.61 -34.31 -28.33
CA PHE A 497 3.35 -34.23 -29.59
C PHE A 497 2.38 -33.97 -30.77
N PRO A 498 2.77 -33.12 -31.75
CA PRO A 498 1.88 -32.74 -32.85
C PRO A 498 1.30 -33.90 -33.67
N ILE A 499 1.97 -35.05 -33.68
CA ILE A 499 1.62 -36.23 -34.48
C ILE A 499 0.76 -37.23 -33.67
N PHE A 500 0.63 -37.04 -32.35
CA PHE A 500 -0.14 -37.94 -31.49
C PHE A 500 -1.63 -37.60 -31.47
N PRO A 501 -2.51 -38.61 -31.26
CA PRO A 501 -3.93 -38.40 -31.05
C PRO A 501 -4.22 -37.47 -29.86
N SER A 502 -5.37 -36.80 -29.89
CA SER A 502 -5.80 -35.88 -28.82
C SER A 502 -6.44 -36.57 -27.61
N ASP A 503 -6.51 -37.91 -27.58
CA ASP A 503 -7.22 -38.67 -26.53
C ASP A 503 -6.75 -38.32 -25.12
N SER A 504 -5.45 -38.21 -24.90
CA SER A 504 -4.88 -37.84 -23.59
C SER A 504 -5.23 -36.40 -23.20
N ALA A 505 -5.25 -35.46 -24.15
CA ALA A 505 -5.67 -34.08 -23.89
C ALA A 505 -7.17 -33.99 -23.59
N GLU A 506 -8.00 -34.79 -24.27
CA GLU A 506 -9.41 -34.90 -23.95
C GLU A 506 -9.65 -35.49 -22.56
N LEU A 507 -8.89 -36.51 -22.17
CA LEU A 507 -8.97 -37.10 -20.82
C LEU A 507 -8.62 -36.06 -19.75
N ILE A 508 -7.50 -35.35 -19.93
CA ILE A 508 -7.08 -34.26 -19.02
C ILE A 508 -8.20 -33.20 -18.92
N ALA A 509 -8.74 -32.75 -20.06
CA ALA A 509 -9.79 -31.75 -20.07
C ALA A 509 -11.08 -32.23 -19.39
N LYS A 510 -11.50 -33.46 -19.65
CA LYS A 510 -12.70 -34.07 -19.04
C LYS A 510 -12.56 -34.14 -17.52
N GLU A 511 -11.44 -34.65 -17.02
CA GLU A 511 -11.24 -34.83 -15.58
C GLU A 511 -11.07 -33.50 -14.85
N PHE A 512 -10.32 -32.55 -15.42
CA PHE A 512 -10.20 -31.19 -14.89
C PHE A 512 -11.58 -30.53 -14.77
N ILE A 513 -12.35 -30.50 -15.88
CA ILE A 513 -13.64 -29.82 -15.91
C ILE A 513 -14.63 -30.51 -14.96
N ARG A 514 -14.60 -31.84 -14.89
CA ARG A 514 -15.40 -32.59 -13.94
C ARG A 514 -15.13 -32.16 -12.51
N GLY A 515 -13.86 -32.09 -12.10
CA GLY A 515 -13.47 -31.62 -10.78
C GLY A 515 -13.88 -30.17 -10.53
N TYR A 516 -13.62 -29.30 -11.50
CA TYR A 516 -13.97 -27.88 -11.44
C TYR A 516 -15.48 -27.68 -11.21
N LEU A 517 -16.33 -28.39 -11.95
CA LEU A 517 -17.79 -28.31 -11.80
C LEU A 517 -18.27 -28.95 -10.50
N GLU A 518 -17.69 -30.08 -10.08
CA GLU A 518 -18.04 -30.76 -8.81
C GLU A 518 -17.80 -29.88 -7.58
N ALA A 519 -16.74 -29.07 -7.60
CA ALA A 519 -16.43 -28.12 -6.53
C ALA A 519 -17.21 -26.79 -6.65
N GLY A 520 -18.22 -26.71 -7.53
CA GLY A 520 -19.10 -25.54 -7.68
C GLY A 520 -18.58 -24.47 -8.64
N GLY A 521 -17.62 -24.81 -9.50
CA GLY A 521 -17.19 -23.96 -10.59
C GLY A 521 -18.32 -23.68 -11.59
N LYS A 522 -18.34 -22.46 -12.15
CA LYS A 522 -19.41 -22.04 -13.07
C LYS A 522 -19.26 -22.70 -14.45
N LYS A 523 -20.32 -23.35 -14.95
CA LYS A 523 -20.38 -23.90 -16.32
C LYS A 523 -20.07 -22.86 -17.39
N GLU A 524 -20.55 -21.63 -17.21
CA GLU A 524 -20.29 -20.53 -18.14
C GLU A 524 -18.80 -20.17 -18.23
N THR A 525 -18.05 -20.30 -17.13
CA THR A 525 -16.59 -20.11 -17.15
C THR A 525 -15.92 -21.14 -18.06
N VAL A 526 -16.31 -22.42 -17.94
CA VAL A 526 -15.81 -23.51 -18.77
C VAL A 526 -16.18 -23.29 -20.24
N LYS A 527 -17.44 -22.96 -20.52
CA LYS A 527 -17.93 -22.71 -21.89
C LYS A 527 -17.15 -21.56 -22.55
N ARG A 528 -16.93 -20.46 -21.84
CA ARG A 528 -16.21 -19.29 -22.36
C ARG A 528 -14.73 -19.54 -22.61
N ALA A 529 -14.10 -20.47 -21.88
CA ALA A 529 -12.70 -20.86 -22.11
C ALA A 529 -12.49 -21.40 -23.54
N ALA A 530 -13.53 -21.98 -24.15
CA ALA A 530 -13.52 -22.47 -25.53
C ALA A 530 -13.56 -21.37 -26.61
N SER A 531 -13.78 -20.11 -26.23
CA SER A 531 -13.98 -19.03 -27.21
C SER A 531 -12.67 -18.61 -27.88
N ALA A 532 -12.79 -18.09 -29.11
CA ALA A 532 -11.65 -17.59 -29.90
C ALA A 532 -10.82 -16.53 -29.16
N ARG A 533 -11.43 -15.82 -28.21
CA ARG A 533 -10.75 -14.86 -27.34
C ARG A 533 -9.58 -15.49 -26.57
N TYR A 534 -9.76 -16.72 -26.07
CA TYR A 534 -8.76 -17.41 -25.25
C TYR A 534 -7.92 -18.38 -26.09
N THR A 535 -8.55 -19.19 -26.97
CA THR A 535 -7.83 -20.22 -27.74
C THR A 535 -6.73 -19.65 -28.64
N LYS A 536 -6.94 -18.46 -29.22
CA LYS A 536 -5.96 -17.79 -30.11
C LYS A 536 -4.60 -17.54 -29.44
N VAL A 537 -4.56 -17.44 -28.11
CA VAL A 537 -3.32 -17.19 -27.39
C VAL A 537 -2.43 -18.43 -27.41
N PHE A 538 -3.04 -19.62 -27.38
CA PHE A 538 -2.35 -20.89 -27.25
C PHE A 538 -2.04 -21.56 -28.58
N SER A 539 -2.61 -21.10 -29.69
CA SER A 539 -2.40 -21.68 -31.03
C SER A 539 -0.96 -21.57 -31.55
N VAL A 540 -0.12 -20.75 -30.92
CA VAL A 540 1.30 -20.59 -31.29
C VAL A 540 2.15 -21.75 -30.77
N PHE A 541 1.77 -22.36 -29.64
CA PHE A 541 2.57 -23.38 -28.96
C PHE A 541 1.83 -24.70 -28.73
N THR A 542 0.51 -24.72 -28.80
CA THR A 542 -0.30 -25.94 -28.68
C THR A 542 -0.79 -26.38 -30.06
N PRO A 543 -0.64 -27.66 -30.46
CA PRO A 543 -1.09 -28.13 -31.76
C PRO A 543 -2.58 -27.82 -32.04
N PRO A 544 -2.96 -27.36 -33.24
CA PRO A 544 -4.33 -26.95 -33.54
C PRO A 544 -5.39 -28.02 -33.27
N HIS A 545 -5.11 -29.30 -33.55
CA HIS A 545 -6.04 -30.41 -33.30
C HIS A 545 -6.27 -30.62 -31.79
N VAL A 546 -5.25 -30.41 -30.96
CA VAL A 546 -5.35 -30.48 -29.49
C VAL A 546 -6.16 -29.30 -28.95
N VAL A 547 -5.92 -28.09 -29.43
CA VAL A 547 -6.71 -26.89 -29.06
C VAL A 547 -8.18 -27.10 -29.41
N LEU A 548 -8.47 -27.66 -30.59
CA LEU A 548 -9.84 -27.95 -31.03
C LEU A 548 -10.50 -29.01 -30.14
N ALA A 549 -9.80 -30.10 -29.83
CA ALA A 549 -10.30 -31.16 -28.95
C ALA A 549 -10.67 -30.61 -27.57
N ILE A 550 -9.77 -29.86 -26.93
CA ILE A 550 -10.02 -29.21 -25.63
C ILE A 550 -11.21 -28.23 -25.72
N SER A 551 -11.24 -27.39 -26.76
CA SER A 551 -12.35 -26.44 -26.99
C SER A 551 -13.70 -27.15 -27.11
N ASN A 552 -13.75 -28.29 -27.81
CA ASN A 552 -14.97 -29.09 -27.96
C ASN A 552 -15.42 -29.69 -26.63
N ILE A 553 -14.49 -30.20 -25.80
CA ILE A 553 -14.83 -30.67 -24.45
C ILE A 553 -15.37 -29.53 -23.58
N CYS A 554 -14.73 -28.35 -23.59
CA CYS A 554 -15.20 -27.17 -22.87
C CYS A 554 -16.63 -26.76 -23.30
N LYS A 555 -16.92 -26.78 -24.61
CA LYS A 555 -18.28 -26.50 -25.13
C LYS A 555 -19.29 -27.55 -24.69
N LYS A 556 -18.92 -28.84 -24.76
CA LYS A 556 -19.81 -29.96 -24.43
C LYS A 556 -20.14 -30.02 -22.94
N MET A 557 -19.16 -29.79 -22.07
CA MET A 557 -19.35 -29.90 -20.61
C MET A 557 -19.79 -28.56 -19.98
N GLY A 558 -19.46 -27.44 -20.62
CA GLY A 558 -19.92 -26.09 -20.22
C GLY A 558 -21.27 -25.70 -20.83
N GLY A 559 -21.69 -26.33 -21.93
CA GLY A 559 -23.02 -26.20 -22.53
C GLY A 559 -23.99 -27.19 -21.90
N GLY A 560 -25.18 -26.71 -21.54
CA GLY A 560 -26.36 -27.56 -21.35
C GLY A 560 -27.04 -27.80 -22.67
#